data_AF-A0A1B9KJL7-F1
#
_entry.id   AF-A0A1B9KJL7-F1
#
_cell.length_a   1.000
_cell.length_b   1.000
_cell.length_c   1.000
_cell.angle_alpha   90.00
_cell.angle_beta   90.00
_cell.angle_gamma   90.00
#
_symmetry.space_group_name_H-M   'P 1'
#
loop_
_entity.id
_entity.type
_entity.pdbx_description
1 polymer ?
#
loop_
_entity_poly.entity_id
_entity_poly.type
_entity_poly.pdbx_seq_one_letter_code
_entity_poly.pdbx_strand_id
1 'polypeptide(L)' 'MMPSLPQLLILIAVVVLLFGTKKLRSLGSDLGASIKGFKKAMNDDDDKQDRNDSQQVGNLDSSDNNTNKKE' A
#
# COMPACT_ATOMS: atom_id res chain seq x y z
N MET A 1 11.65 -19.70 24.87
CA MET A 1 11.26 -18.35 25.32
C MET A 1 10.77 -17.60 24.09
N MET A 2 9.52 -17.15 24.05
CA MET A 2 9.03 -16.39 22.91
C MET A 2 9.47 -14.93 23.03
N PRO A 3 9.94 -14.31 21.93
CA PRO A 3 10.26 -12.89 21.95
C PRO A 3 9.00 -12.08 22.26
N SER A 4 9.12 -11.19 23.23
CA SER A 4 8.09 -10.22 23.59
C SER A 4 8.06 -9.06 22.58
N LEU A 5 6.88 -8.47 22.39
CA LEU A 5 6.65 -7.36 21.45
C LEU A 5 7.67 -6.20 21.56
N PRO A 6 8.11 -5.77 22.77
CA PRO A 6 9.11 -4.70 22.89
C PRO A 6 10.47 -5.04 22.25
N GLN A 7 10.89 -6.31 22.30
CA GLN A 7 12.17 -6.74 21.71
C GLN A 7 12.12 -6.67 20.18
N LEU A 8 10.96 -6.97 19.58
CA LEU A 8 10.77 -6.87 18.14
C LEU A 8 10.80 -5.42 17.66
N LEU A 9 10.22 -4.48 18.41
CA LEU A 9 10.28 -3.04 18.10
C LEU A 9 11.72 -2.53 18.06
N ILE A 10 12.53 -2.91 19.04
CA ILE A 10 13.95 -2.52 19.11
C ILE A 10 14.72 -3.11 17.92
N LEU A 11 14.47 -4.38 17.57
CA LEU A 11 15.09 -5.00 16.40
C LEU A 11 14.74 -4.27 15.10
N ILE A 12 13.45 -3.95 14.90
CA ILE A 12 12.99 -3.20 13.73
C ILE A 12 13.63 -1.81 13.69
N ALA A 13 13.72 -1.12 14.82
CA ALA A 13 14.36 0.20 14.89
C ALA A 13 15.82 0.15 14.41
N VAL A 14 16.59 -0.85 14.84
CA VAL A 14 17.98 -1.04 14.39
C VAL A 14 18.04 -1.33 12.88
N VAL A 15 17.19 -2.21 12.37
CA VAL A 15 17.13 -2.52 10.92
C VAL A 15 16.80 -1.26 10.11
N VAL A 16 15.83 -0.46 10.56
CA VAL A 16 15.46 0.80 9.90
C VAL A 16 16.62 1.79 9.90
N LEU A 17 17.41 1.85 10.98
CA LEU A 17 18.55 2.75 11.07
C LEU A 17 19.69 2.32 10.13
N LEU A 18 19.94 1.01 9.99
CA LEU A 18 20.99 0.45 9.12
C LEU A 18 20.67 0.61 7.63
N PHE A 19 19.45 0.26 7.24
CA PHE A 19 19.03 0.28 5.84
C PHE A 19 18.46 1.64 5.41
N GLY A 20 18.08 2.48 6.37
CA GLY A 20 17.41 3.76 6.16
C GLY A 20 15.94 3.61 5.76
N THR A 21 15.12 4.62 6.10
CA THR A 21 13.67 4.63 5.81
C THR A 21 13.36 4.65 4.31
N LYS A 22 14.26 5.19 3.47
CA LYS A 22 14.05 5.31 2.02
C LYS A 22 14.01 3.96 1.31
N LYS A 23 14.93 3.03 1.65
CA LYS A 23 14.99 1.67 1.09
C LYS A 23 13.85 0.79 1.62
N LEU A 24 13.56 0.91 2.91
CA LEU A 24 12.46 0.18 3.53
C LEU A 24 11.10 0.63 3.00
N ARG A 25 10.93 1.92 2.71
CA ARG A 25 9.68 2.43 2.14
C ARG A 25 9.45 1.95 0.72
N SER A 26 10.47 1.97 -0.15
CA SER A 26 10.30 1.46 -1.53
C SER A 26 9.96 -0.03 -1.53
N LEU A 27 10.73 -0.85 -0.80
CA LEU A 27 10.49 -2.29 -0.73
C LEU A 27 9.17 -2.63 0.00
N GLY A 28 8.85 -1.88 1.05
CA GLY A 28 7.61 -2.04 1.81
C GLY A 28 6.37 -1.61 1.03
N SER A 29 6.47 -0.62 0.13
CA SER A 29 5.38 -0.24 -0.76
C SER A 29 5.06 -1.36 -1.76
N ASP A 30 6.08 -1.96 -2.36
CA ASP A 30 5.90 -3.05 -3.33
C ASP A 30 5.36 -4.32 -2.65
N LEU A 31 6.00 -4.75 -1.57
CA LEU A 31 5.55 -5.91 -0.77
C LEU A 31 4.17 -5.65 -0.14
N GLY A 32 3.92 -4.43 0.32
CA GLY A 32 2.65 -4.03 0.92
C GLY A 32 1.50 -4.03 -0.08
N ALA A 33 1.74 -3.63 -1.34
CA ALA A 33 0.74 -3.72 -2.40
C ALA A 33 0.35 -5.18 -2.70
N SER A 34 1.34 -6.08 -2.78
CA SER A 34 1.09 -7.52 -2.98
C SER A 34 0.34 -8.15 -1.79
N ILE A 35 0.75 -7.85 -0.56
CA ILE A 35 0.08 -8.36 0.65
C ILE A 35 -1.35 -7.79 0.79
N LYS A 36 -1.59 -6.55 0.36
CA LYS A 36 -2.92 -5.91 0.40
C LYS A 36 -3.89 -6.60 -0.55
N GLY A 37 -3.44 -6.96 -1.76
CA GLY A 37 -4.24 -7.76 -2.70
C GLY A 37 -4.56 -9.15 -2.15
N PHE A 38 -3.57 -9.79 -1.53
CA PHE A 38 -3.75 -11.09 -0.87
C PHE A 38 -4.75 -11.03 0.28
N LYS A 39 -4.62 -10.05 1.20
CA LYS A 39 -5.58 -9.85 2.30
C LYS A 39 -6.97 -9.53 1.78
N LYS A 40 -7.07 -8.71 0.72
CA LYS A 40 -8.36 -8.36 0.12
C LYS A 40 -9.03 -9.58 -0.49
N ALA A 41 -8.30 -10.43 -1.22
CA ALA A 41 -8.85 -11.66 -1.78
C ALA A 41 -9.28 -12.65 -0.69
N MET A 42 -8.48 -12.77 0.38
CA MET A 42 -8.79 -13.66 1.50
C MET A 42 -10.01 -13.19 2.31
N ASN A 43 -10.15 -11.88 2.52
CA ASN A 43 -11.35 -11.30 3.13
C ASN A 43 -12.55 -11.25 2.17
N ASP A 44 -12.32 -11.12 0.85
CA ASP A 44 -13.38 -11.06 -0.16
C ASP A 44 -14.18 -12.37 -0.24
N ASP A 45 -13.55 -13.50 0.08
CA ASP A 45 -14.20 -14.81 0.19
C ASP A 45 -15.02 -14.95 1.48
N ASP A 46 -14.69 -14.19 2.53
CA ASP A 46 -15.44 -14.13 3.79
C ASP A 46 -16.58 -13.07 3.75
N ASP A 47 -16.39 -11.95 3.06
CA ASP A 47 -17.27 -10.76 3.08
C ASP A 47 -18.20 -10.61 1.84
N LYS A 48 -18.54 -11.69 1.11
CA LYS A 48 -19.61 -11.63 0.06
C LYS A 48 -21.03 -11.46 0.63
N GLN A 49 -21.18 -10.99 1.87
CA GLN A 49 -22.46 -10.64 2.46
C GLN A 49 -22.73 -9.13 2.57
N ASP A 50 -21.73 -8.26 2.49
CA ASP A 50 -21.93 -6.80 2.65
C ASP A 50 -20.95 -5.98 1.78
N ARG A 51 -21.33 -5.60 0.55
CA ARG A 51 -20.50 -4.69 -0.27
C ARG A 51 -21.28 -3.56 -0.90
N ASN A 52 -21.09 -2.37 -0.31
CA ASN A 52 -21.01 -1.11 -1.02
C ASN A 52 -20.17 -0.14 -0.17
N ASP A 53 -18.85 -0.12 -0.37
CA ASP A 53 -18.14 1.18 -0.45
C ASP A 53 -16.70 1.05 -0.97
N SER A 54 -16.21 2.16 -1.52
CA SER A 54 -14.81 2.51 -1.82
C SER A 54 -14.22 2.06 -3.16
N GLN A 55 -14.72 2.72 -4.21
CA GLN A 55 -13.90 3.18 -5.33
C GLN A 55 -12.98 4.37 -4.92
N GLN A 56 -11.95 4.60 -5.76
CA GLN A 56 -11.03 5.75 -5.85
C GLN A 56 -9.81 5.70 -4.90
N VAL A 57 -8.55 5.92 -5.31
CA VAL A 57 -7.90 6.99 -6.10
C VAL A 57 -6.56 6.40 -6.63
N GLY A 58 -5.93 6.71 -7.77
CA GLY A 58 -6.04 7.73 -8.81
C GLY A 58 -4.64 7.89 -9.45
N ASN A 59 -4.56 7.84 -10.78
CA ASN A 59 -3.53 8.48 -11.63
C ASN A 59 -3.83 8.11 -13.10
N LEU A 60 -4.69 8.89 -13.74
CA LEU A 60 -4.69 9.04 -15.20
C LEU A 60 -4.12 10.43 -15.46
N ASP A 61 -2.81 10.47 -15.68
CA ASP A 61 -2.17 11.60 -16.34
C ASP A 61 -2.52 11.48 -17.83
N SER A 62 -3.49 12.28 -18.26
CA SER A 62 -3.72 12.58 -19.67
C SER A 62 -4.26 14.00 -19.73
N SER A 63 -3.36 14.92 -19.43
CA SER A 63 -3.44 16.31 -19.86
C SER A 63 -2.96 16.37 -21.31
N ASP A 64 -3.86 16.29 -22.30
CA ASP A 64 -3.56 16.90 -23.59
C ASP A 64 -4.81 17.30 -24.38
N ASN A 65 -4.69 18.48 -25.00
CA ASN A 65 -5.55 19.11 -26.00
C ASN A 65 -6.78 19.91 -25.54
N ASN A 66 -6.48 21.09 -24.99
CA ASN A 66 -7.26 22.30 -25.30
C ASN A 66 -6.61 23.07 -26.46
N THR A 67 -7.21 23.01 -27.65
CA THR A 67 -7.21 24.14 -28.59
C THR A 67 -8.59 24.31 -29.18
N ASN A 68 -9.39 25.05 -28.41
CA ASN A 68 -10.43 25.97 -28.84
C ASN A 68 -10.24 26.52 -30.28
N LYS A 69 -11.36 26.66 -31.03
CA LYS A 69 -11.81 27.93 -31.69
C LYS A 69 -12.57 27.69 -33.02
N LYS A 70 -13.88 27.58 -32.87
CA LYS A 70 -14.95 28.28 -33.62
C LYS A 70 -14.48 29.07 -34.86
N GLU A 71 -14.85 28.59 -36.06
CA GLU A 71 -15.41 29.32 -37.22
C GLU A 71 -16.29 28.35 -38.03
#